data_AF-A0A9D0VGR1-F1
#
_entry.id   AF-A0A9D0VGR1-F1
#
_cell.length_a   1.000
_cell.length_b   1.000
_cell.length_c   1.000
_cell.angle_alpha   90.00
_cell.angle_beta   90.00
_cell.angle_gamma   90.00
#
_symmetry.space_group_name_H-M   'P 1'
#
loop_
_entity.id
_entity.type
_entity.pdbx_description
1 polymer ?
#
loop_
_entity_poly.entity_id
_entity_poly.type
_entity_poly.pdbx_seq_one_letter_code
_entity_poly.pdbx_strand_id
1 'polypeptide(L)'
;MTDERLEENLRLLGIKADRIGLISLLPLVQVAWADGQIQEAERALLLEIGERHGLIQPGDEAVIATWLSEEPSPYFQDTARKLLLELVRRASLPEGLDRGAVVAWCWAIAAAAGGIFGSRLMAISNEERDALDEIAEALGIVQVPEGWIELIRPG
;
A
#
# COMPACT_ATOMS: atom_id res chain seq x y z
N MET A 1 13.91 -15.21 4.55
CA MET A 1 14.97 -14.27 4.09
C MET A 1 16.06 -14.26 5.14
N THR A 2 17.34 -14.04 4.81
CA THR A 2 18.37 -13.75 5.85
C THR A 2 18.25 -12.30 6.30
N ASP A 3 18.87 -11.95 7.43
CA ASP A 3 18.81 -10.57 7.94
C ASP A 3 19.60 -9.60 7.06
N GLU A 4 20.73 -10.03 6.50
CA GLU A 4 21.49 -9.21 5.55
C GLU A 4 20.67 -8.90 4.28
N ARG A 5 19.89 -9.88 3.79
CA ARG A 5 19.01 -9.67 2.64
C ARG A 5 17.81 -8.79 3.00
N LEU A 6 17.31 -8.85 4.23
CA LEU A 6 16.25 -7.96 4.70
C LEU A 6 16.75 -6.51 4.70
N GLU A 7 17.92 -6.24 5.26
CA GLU A 7 18.54 -4.91 5.27
C GLU A 7 18.88 -4.38 3.87
N GLU A 8 19.33 -5.26 2.97
CA GLU A 8 19.55 -4.92 1.56
C GLU A 8 18.24 -4.48 0.89
N ASN A 9 17.17 -5.25 1.06
CA ASN A 9 15.86 -4.93 0.49
C ASN A 9 15.27 -3.64 1.10
N LEU A 10 15.42 -3.42 2.41
CA LEU A 10 14.99 -2.17 3.05
C LEU A 10 15.70 -0.95 2.45
N ARG A 11 17.03 -1.04 2.30
CA ARG A 11 17.83 0.03 1.67
C ARG A 11 17.43 0.29 0.22
N LEU A 12 17.15 -0.77 -0.54
CA LEU A 12 16.68 -0.64 -1.92
C LEU A 12 15.37 0.16 -2.00
N LEU A 13 14.49 -0.02 -1.03
CA LEU A 13 13.21 0.70 -0.95
C LEU A 13 13.35 2.10 -0.33
N GLY A 14 14.56 2.51 0.07
CA GLY A 14 14.81 3.77 0.76
C GLY A 14 14.39 3.77 2.24
N ILE A 15 14.05 2.60 2.79
CA ILE A 15 13.52 2.46 4.15
C ILE A 15 14.67 2.20 5.13
N LYS A 16 14.72 3.01 6.19
CA LYS A 16 15.65 2.81 7.31
C LYS A 16 15.07 1.78 8.29
N ALA A 17 15.94 1.08 9.03
CA ALA A 17 15.53 0.04 9.97
C ALA A 17 14.57 0.55 11.07
N ASP A 18 14.74 1.81 11.50
CA ASP A 18 13.88 2.50 12.48
C ASP A 18 12.58 3.06 11.87
N ARG A 19 12.39 2.93 10.55
CA ARG A 19 11.21 3.37 9.79
C ARG A 19 10.44 2.21 9.14
N ILE A 20 10.48 1.02 9.75
CA ILE A 20 9.80 -0.19 9.26
C ILE A 20 8.29 0.02 8.98
N GLY A 21 7.63 0.96 9.65
CA GLY A 21 6.20 1.27 9.42
C GLY A 21 5.86 1.75 8.02
N LEU A 22 6.82 2.33 7.28
CA LEU A 22 6.60 2.75 5.89
C LEU A 22 6.29 1.58 4.95
N ILE A 23 6.66 0.36 5.31
CA ILE A 23 6.44 -0.85 4.51
C ILE A 23 4.93 -1.11 4.34
N SER A 24 4.12 -0.70 5.31
CA SER A 24 2.66 -0.81 5.26
C SER A 24 2.03 0.03 4.16
N LEU A 25 2.74 1.03 3.63
CA LEU A 25 2.27 1.87 2.52
C LEU A 25 2.62 1.26 1.16
N LEU A 26 3.58 0.33 1.07
CA LEU A 26 3.98 -0.27 -0.20
C LEU A 26 2.83 -1.00 -0.93
N PRO A 27 1.93 -1.73 -0.26
CA PRO A 27 0.73 -2.29 -0.89
C PRO A 27 -0.19 -1.21 -1.47
N LEU A 28 -0.35 -0.08 -0.79
CA LEU A 28 -1.16 1.04 -1.26
C LEU A 28 -0.53 1.67 -2.51
N VAL A 29 0.81 1.84 -2.51
CA VAL A 29 1.57 2.30 -3.68
C VAL A 29 1.41 1.33 -4.85
N GLN A 30 1.45 0.01 -4.62
CA GLN A 30 1.25 -0.98 -5.68
C GLN A 30 -0.13 -0.91 -6.31
N VAL A 31 -1.18 -0.76 -5.50
CA VAL A 31 -2.54 -0.61 -6.03
C VAL A 31 -2.70 0.69 -6.80
N ALA A 32 -2.18 1.80 -6.27
CA ALA A 32 -2.24 3.09 -6.96
C ALA A 32 -1.51 3.10 -8.30
N TRP A 33 -0.48 2.27 -8.49
CA TRP A 33 0.24 2.14 -9.77
C TRP A 33 -0.31 1.03 -10.67
N ALA A 34 -1.33 0.28 -10.26
CA ALA A 34 -1.73 -0.94 -10.94
C ALA A 34 -2.16 -0.72 -12.41
N ASP A 35 -2.77 0.42 -12.71
CA ASP A 35 -3.18 0.80 -14.07
C ASP A 35 -2.09 1.62 -14.83
N GLY A 36 -0.91 1.81 -14.22
CA GLY A 36 0.22 2.56 -14.78
C GLY A 36 0.21 4.07 -14.49
N GLN A 37 -0.74 4.59 -13.70
CA GLN A 37 -0.79 6.01 -13.32
C GLN A 37 -1.37 6.20 -11.90
N ILE A 38 -0.80 7.12 -11.12
CA ILE A 38 -1.42 7.53 -9.85
C ILE A 38 -2.29 8.76 -10.08
N GLN A 39 -3.56 8.68 -9.68
CA GLN A 39 -4.47 9.82 -9.65
C GLN A 39 -4.25 10.69 -8.41
N GLU A 40 -4.58 11.99 -8.51
CA GLU A 40 -4.39 12.94 -7.41
C GLU A 40 -5.18 12.54 -6.15
N ALA A 41 -6.38 11.97 -6.31
CA ALA A 41 -7.19 11.49 -5.20
C ALA A 41 -6.55 10.30 -4.46
N GLU A 42 -5.91 9.38 -5.19
CA GLU A 42 -5.21 8.23 -4.63
C GLU A 42 -3.95 8.67 -3.89
N ARG A 43 -3.18 9.58 -4.49
CA ARG A 43 -2.02 10.22 -3.85
C ARG A 43 -2.43 10.88 -2.53
N ALA A 44 -3.47 11.70 -2.55
CA ALA A 44 -3.95 12.42 -1.37
C ALA A 44 -4.39 11.44 -0.26
N LEU A 45 -5.17 10.42 -0.62
CA LEU A 45 -5.64 9.42 0.34
C LEU A 45 -4.49 8.57 0.91
N LEU A 46 -3.49 8.22 0.10
CA LEU A 46 -2.31 7.48 0.56
C LEU A 46 -1.54 8.26 1.64
N LEU A 47 -1.31 9.56 1.38
CA LEU A 47 -0.66 10.44 2.35
C LEU A 47 -1.51 10.60 3.61
N GLU A 48 -2.81 10.81 3.46
CA GLU A 48 -3.75 10.93 4.58
C GLU A 48 -3.74 9.68 5.48
N ILE A 49 -3.81 8.48 4.89
CA ILE A 49 -3.73 7.21 5.63
C ILE A 49 -2.40 7.11 6.37
N GLY A 50 -1.29 7.42 5.69
CA GLY A 50 0.03 7.36 6.28
C GLY A 50 0.21 8.30 7.47
N GLU A 51 -0.30 9.53 7.39
CA GLU A 51 -0.26 10.50 8.48
C GLU A 51 -1.21 10.10 9.63
N ARG A 52 -2.47 9.79 9.31
CA ARG A 52 -3.53 9.46 10.30
C ARG A 52 -3.15 8.26 11.17
N HIS A 53 -2.48 7.27 10.58
CA HIS A 53 -2.08 6.05 11.28
C HIS A 53 -0.63 6.09 11.80
N GLY A 54 0.05 7.25 11.73
CA GLY A 54 1.41 7.43 12.26
C GLY A 54 2.48 6.62 11.53
N LEU A 55 2.21 6.20 10.28
CA LEU A 55 3.13 5.46 9.43
C LEU A 55 4.19 6.40 8.83
N ILE A 56 3.78 7.63 8.50
CA ILE A 56 4.64 8.70 8.02
C ILE A 56 5.08 9.55 9.21
N GLN A 57 6.38 9.83 9.29
CA GLN A 57 6.98 10.73 10.26
C GLN A 57 7.77 11.84 9.55
N PRO A 58 8.08 12.95 10.24
CA PRO A 58 8.92 14.00 9.69
C PRO A 58 10.26 13.41 9.17
N GLY A 59 10.59 13.68 7.92
CA GLY A 59 11.80 13.18 7.25
C GLY A 59 11.57 12.00 6.29
N ASP A 60 10.36 11.45 6.20
CA ASP A 60 10.02 10.38 5.24
C ASP A 60 9.55 10.92 3.88
N GLU A 61 9.35 12.23 3.73
CA GLU A 61 8.70 12.86 2.58
C GLU A 61 9.43 12.53 1.27
N ALA A 62 10.76 12.48 1.30
CA ALA A 62 11.58 12.16 0.13
C ALA A 62 11.42 10.70 -0.33
N VAL A 63 11.27 9.76 0.60
CA VAL A 63 11.06 8.34 0.29
C VAL A 63 9.70 8.15 -0.35
N ILE A 64 8.67 8.77 0.24
CA ILE A 64 7.30 8.71 -0.27
C ILE A 64 7.20 9.41 -1.62
N ALA A 65 7.80 10.58 -1.79
CA ALA A 65 7.83 11.28 -3.07
C ALA A 65 8.44 10.41 -4.18
N THR A 66 9.50 9.67 -3.86
CA THR A 66 10.16 8.74 -4.79
C THR A 66 9.23 7.60 -5.22
N TRP A 67 8.47 7.02 -4.29
CA TRP A 67 7.51 5.95 -4.60
C TRP A 67 6.35 6.40 -5.48
N LEU A 68 6.02 7.70 -5.41
CA LEU A 68 4.87 8.27 -6.10
C LEU A 68 5.24 9.07 -7.36
N SER A 69 6.53 9.28 -7.65
CA SER A 69 6.96 10.11 -8.79
C SER A 69 7.04 9.35 -10.10
N GLU A 70 7.42 8.06 -10.04
CA GLU A 70 7.60 7.21 -11.22
C GLU A 70 7.07 5.81 -10.92
N GLU A 71 6.56 5.13 -11.96
CA GLU A 71 6.07 3.77 -11.84
C GLU A 71 7.20 2.86 -11.33
N PRO A 72 7.00 2.12 -10.21
CA PRO A 72 8.04 1.27 -9.68
C PRO A 72 8.31 0.11 -10.63
N SER A 73 9.59 -0.14 -10.92
CA SER A 73 9.97 -1.28 -11.77
C SER A 73 9.43 -2.62 -11.22
N PRO A 74 9.21 -3.64 -12.07
CA PRO A 74 8.74 -4.95 -11.62
C PRO A 74 9.60 -5.56 -10.51
N TYR A 75 10.93 -5.31 -10.54
CA TYR A 75 11.84 -5.75 -9.50
C TYR A 75 11.62 -5.04 -8.16
N PHE A 76 11.33 -3.74 -8.18
CA PHE A 76 10.97 -2.99 -6.98
C PHE A 76 9.67 -3.54 -6.37
N GLN A 77 8.65 -3.77 -7.22
CA GLN A 77 7.36 -4.28 -6.77
C GLN A 77 7.49 -5.68 -6.14
N ASP A 78 8.20 -6.59 -6.80
CA ASP A 78 8.49 -7.93 -6.28
C ASP A 78 9.29 -7.87 -4.96
N THR A 79 10.26 -6.95 -4.86
CA THR A 79 11.05 -6.75 -3.63
C THR A 79 10.17 -6.25 -2.47
N ALA A 80 9.33 -5.25 -2.72
CA ALA A 80 8.37 -4.72 -1.76
C ALA A 80 7.42 -5.83 -1.24
N ARG A 81 6.88 -6.63 -2.14
CA ARG A 81 5.98 -7.75 -1.82
C ARG A 81 6.66 -8.81 -0.96
N LYS A 82 7.87 -9.24 -1.36
CA LYS A 82 8.67 -10.21 -0.59
C LYS A 82 9.02 -9.72 0.80
N LEU A 83 9.30 -8.42 0.94
CA LEU A 83 9.61 -7.79 2.21
C LEU A 83 8.39 -7.77 3.14
N LEU A 84 7.23 -7.35 2.64
CA LEU A 84 5.97 -7.36 3.38
C LEU A 84 5.66 -8.77 3.89
N LEU A 85 5.72 -9.77 3.00
CA LEU A 85 5.50 -11.18 3.34
C LEU A 85 6.48 -11.71 4.40
N GLU A 86 7.75 -11.32 4.32
CA GLU A 86 8.74 -11.70 5.33
C GLU A 86 8.39 -11.09 6.70
N LEU A 87 8.02 -9.81 6.77
CA LEU A 87 7.67 -9.15 8.04
C LEU A 87 6.39 -9.70 8.65
N VAL A 88 5.39 -9.98 7.81
CA VAL A 88 4.16 -10.69 8.17
C VAL A 88 4.50 -12.05 8.80
N ARG A 89 5.38 -12.84 8.17
CA ARG A 89 5.81 -14.15 8.68
C ARG A 89 6.61 -14.06 9.98
N ARG A 90 7.44 -13.03 10.12
CA ARG A 90 8.26 -12.80 11.33
C ARG A 90 7.46 -12.15 12.47
N ALA A 91 6.16 -11.86 12.28
CA ALA A 91 5.35 -11.05 13.18
C ALA A 91 6.05 -9.72 13.56
N SER A 92 6.86 -9.19 12.64
CA SER A 92 7.70 -8.00 12.82
C SER A 92 7.10 -6.78 12.12
N LEU A 93 5.82 -6.83 11.76
CA LEU A 93 5.08 -5.62 11.44
C LEU A 93 5.10 -4.71 12.67
N PRO A 94 5.04 -3.37 12.51
CA PRO A 94 4.87 -2.46 13.63
C PRO A 94 3.77 -2.96 14.56
N GLU A 95 4.02 -2.88 15.87
CA GLU A 95 3.09 -3.32 16.89
C GLU A 95 1.73 -2.62 16.68
N GLY A 96 0.66 -3.41 16.50
CA GLY A 96 -0.69 -2.89 16.21
C GLY A 96 -1.06 -2.74 14.73
N LEU A 97 -0.17 -3.07 13.78
CA LEU A 97 -0.52 -3.07 12.36
C LEU A 97 -1.41 -4.29 12.01
N ASP A 98 -2.68 -4.02 11.75
CA ASP A 98 -3.66 -5.00 11.31
C ASP A 98 -3.56 -5.24 9.79
N ARG A 99 -3.34 -6.50 9.40
CA ARG A 99 -3.30 -6.92 7.99
C ARG A 99 -4.62 -6.64 7.29
N GLY A 100 -5.75 -6.80 7.99
CA GLY A 100 -7.08 -6.47 7.48
C GLY A 100 -7.19 -4.99 7.16
N ALA A 101 -6.64 -4.12 8.01
CA ALA A 101 -6.61 -2.68 7.76
C ALA A 101 -5.77 -2.32 6.52
N VAL A 102 -4.60 -2.95 6.32
CA VAL A 102 -3.77 -2.71 5.13
C VAL A 102 -4.53 -3.08 3.85
N VAL A 103 -5.18 -4.24 3.82
CA VAL A 103 -6.01 -4.65 2.67
C VAL A 103 -7.17 -3.67 2.47
N ALA A 104 -7.83 -3.25 3.55
CA ALA A 104 -8.93 -2.31 3.48
C ALA A 104 -8.50 -0.93 2.94
N TRP A 105 -7.32 -0.45 3.32
CA TRP A 105 -6.74 0.77 2.77
C TRP A 105 -6.40 0.63 1.28
N CYS A 106 -5.85 -0.49 0.83
CA CYS A 106 -5.67 -0.77 -0.59
C CYS A 106 -6.98 -0.66 -1.38
N TRP A 107 -8.07 -1.21 -0.86
CA TRP A 107 -9.41 -1.07 -1.46
C TRP A 107 -9.87 0.39 -1.50
N ALA A 108 -9.62 1.16 -0.44
CA ALA A 108 -9.96 2.57 -0.38
C ALA A 108 -9.18 3.40 -1.42
N ILE A 109 -7.90 3.08 -1.64
CA ILE A 109 -7.07 3.70 -2.67
C ILE A 109 -7.67 3.47 -4.05
N ALA A 110 -7.90 2.22 -4.46
CA ALA A 110 -8.51 1.92 -5.76
C ALA A 110 -9.90 2.59 -5.95
N ALA A 111 -10.66 2.75 -4.87
CA ALA A 111 -11.96 3.40 -4.91
C ALA A 111 -11.88 4.95 -4.99
N ALA A 112 -10.77 5.57 -4.56
CA ALA A 112 -10.63 7.03 -4.48
C ALA A 112 -10.67 7.70 -5.86
N ALA A 113 -10.15 7.02 -6.88
CA ALA A 113 -10.18 7.43 -8.29
C ALA A 113 -11.61 7.52 -8.87
N GLY A 114 -12.53 6.66 -8.41
CA GLY A 114 -13.84 6.44 -9.04
C GLY A 114 -14.91 7.52 -8.80
N GLY A 115 -14.57 8.66 -8.18
CA GLY A 115 -15.56 9.49 -7.47
C GLY A 115 -16.10 10.76 -8.11
N ILE A 116 -15.51 11.33 -9.18
CA ILE A 116 -15.76 12.77 -9.50
C ILE A 116 -16.42 13.05 -10.87
N PHE A 117 -16.67 12.05 -11.72
CA PHE A 117 -17.47 12.27 -12.94
C PHE A 117 -18.75 11.43 -12.93
N GLY A 118 -19.86 12.14 -12.70
CA GLY A 118 -21.19 11.57 -12.58
C GLY A 118 -21.55 10.58 -13.69
N SER A 119 -22.13 9.45 -13.26
CA SER A 119 -22.82 8.45 -14.08
C SER A 119 -21.98 7.64 -15.08
N ARG A 120 -21.72 6.37 -14.70
CA ARG A 120 -21.29 5.22 -15.52
C ARG A 120 -19.82 5.28 -15.99
N LEU A 121 -19.00 4.30 -15.57
CA LEU A 121 -17.59 4.01 -15.96
C LEU A 121 -16.57 4.83 -15.13
N MET A 122 -16.12 4.41 -13.95
CA MET A 122 -15.13 3.35 -13.75
C MET A 122 -15.36 2.69 -12.39
N ALA A 123 -15.63 1.39 -12.42
CA ALA A 123 -15.36 0.53 -11.29
C ALA A 123 -13.83 0.40 -11.14
N ILE A 124 -13.35 -0.02 -9.97
CA ILE A 124 -11.98 -0.52 -9.77
C ILE A 124 -11.54 -1.27 -11.04
N SER A 125 -10.39 -0.90 -11.62
CA SER A 125 -9.91 -1.48 -12.87
C SER A 125 -9.65 -2.99 -12.73
N ASN A 126 -9.47 -3.72 -13.82
CA ASN A 126 -9.15 -5.15 -13.69
C ASN A 126 -7.75 -5.32 -13.10
N GLU A 127 -6.83 -4.44 -13.48
CA GLU A 127 -5.46 -4.38 -13.01
C GLU A 127 -5.40 -4.06 -11.51
N GLU A 128 -6.21 -3.11 -11.03
CA GLU A 128 -6.36 -2.85 -9.59
C GLU A 128 -6.98 -4.03 -8.85
N ARG A 129 -8.00 -4.71 -9.42
CA ARG A 129 -8.58 -5.91 -8.81
C ARG A 129 -7.54 -7.02 -8.67
N ASP A 130 -6.75 -7.27 -9.72
CA ASP A 130 -5.70 -8.28 -9.70
C ASP A 130 -4.65 -7.93 -8.63
N ALA A 131 -4.22 -6.66 -8.55
CA ALA A 131 -3.31 -6.19 -7.51
C ALA A 131 -3.89 -6.36 -6.09
N LEU A 132 -5.18 -6.06 -5.91
CA LEU A 132 -5.88 -6.24 -4.63
C LEU A 132 -5.96 -7.70 -4.21
N ASP A 133 -6.30 -8.59 -5.13
CA ASP A 133 -6.39 -10.03 -4.88
C ASP A 133 -5.01 -10.60 -4.55
N GLU A 134 -3.96 -10.22 -5.29
CA GLU A 134 -2.58 -10.62 -5.01
C GLU A 134 -2.12 -10.15 -3.62
N ILE A 135 -2.45 -8.91 -3.22
CA ILE A 135 -2.10 -8.37 -1.90
C ILE A 135 -2.88 -9.08 -0.79
N ALA A 136 -4.18 -9.32 -0.98
CA ALA A 136 -5.01 -10.01 -0.02
C ALA A 136 -4.54 -11.45 0.20
N GLU A 137 -4.25 -12.19 -0.88
CA GLU A 137 -3.68 -13.53 -0.82
C GLU A 137 -2.33 -13.52 -0.09
N ALA A 138 -1.43 -12.59 -0.44
CA ALA A 138 -0.13 -12.44 0.20
C ALA A 138 -0.26 -12.21 1.72
N LEU A 139 -1.21 -11.38 2.15
CA LEU A 139 -1.43 -11.08 3.56
C LEU A 139 -2.23 -12.16 4.30
N GLY A 140 -2.70 -13.19 3.60
CA GLY A 140 -3.53 -14.27 4.14
C GLY A 140 -4.96 -13.82 4.49
N ILE A 141 -5.45 -12.77 3.83
CA ILE A 141 -6.81 -12.24 3.99
C ILE A 141 -7.67 -12.82 2.87
N VAL A 142 -8.48 -13.83 3.21
CA VAL A 142 -9.25 -14.62 2.22
C VAL A 142 -10.55 -13.91 1.80
N GLN A 143 -11.06 -12.97 2.62
CA GLN A 143 -12.25 -12.19 2.32
C GLN A 143 -12.12 -10.79 2.92
N VAL A 144 -12.36 -9.76 2.11
CA VAL A 144 -12.61 -8.41 2.61
C VAL A 144 -14.08 -8.36 3.04
N PRO A 145 -14.40 -8.10 4.32
CA PRO A 145 -15.77 -8.22 4.77
C PRO A 145 -16.68 -7.17 4.10
N GLU A 146 -17.89 -7.58 3.70
CA GLU A 146 -18.90 -6.67 3.16
C GLU A 146 -19.15 -5.50 4.14
N GLY A 147 -19.19 -4.27 3.60
CA GLY A 147 -19.47 -3.05 4.37
C GLY A 147 -18.24 -2.29 4.90
N TRP A 148 -17.02 -2.80 4.72
CA TRP A 148 -15.80 -2.12 5.20
C TRP A 148 -15.48 -0.83 4.45
N ILE A 149 -15.84 -0.70 3.17
CA ILE A 149 -15.66 0.53 2.39
C ILE A 149 -16.40 1.73 3.02
N GLU A 150 -17.55 1.47 3.67
CA GLU A 150 -18.31 2.55 4.34
C GLU A 150 -17.65 3.03 5.64
N LEU A 151 -16.80 2.22 6.27
CA LEU A 151 -16.06 2.59 7.48
C LEU A 151 -14.82 3.45 7.19
N ILE A 152 -14.37 3.50 5.94
CA ILE A 152 -13.12 4.17 5.51
C ILE A 152 -13.43 5.40 4.65
N ARG A 153 -14.70 5.64 4.28
CA ARG A 153 -15.09 6.91 3.67
C ARG A 153 -14.74 8.07 4.61
N PRO A 154 -14.04 9.10 4.14
CA PRO A 154 -13.90 10.32 4.92
C PRO A 154 -15.31 10.88 5.16
N GLY A 155 -15.68 11.02 6.43
CA GLY A 155 -16.87 11.76 6.84
C GLY A 155 -16.70 13.25 6.61
#